data_AF-A0AAU2DWR6-F1
#
_entry.id   AF-A0AAU2DWR6-F1
#
_cell.length_a   1.000
_cell.length_b   1.000
_cell.length_c   1.000
_cell.angle_alpha   90.00
_cell.angle_beta   90.00
_cell.angle_gamma   90.00
#
_symmetry.space_group_name_H-M   'P 1'
#
loop_
_entity.id
_entity.type
_entity.pdbx_description
1 polymer ?
#
loop_
_entity_poly.entity_id
_entity_poly.type
_entity_poly.pdbx_seq_one_letter_code
_entity_poly.pdbx_strand_id
1 'polypeptide(L)'
;MWRCALPPLLRYPTVDELGVRAAALVARHPEEARLRRVGTSRAGTPLWLLSVGHGSRQALVVAGPHANEPVGGATVLRLAERALADPTLTSGADATWNLLLCLDPDGLRRNEGWLHGPYTLGRYFRNFFRPGFLEQPEWLPDGAAAAALPETRALLDLQDELRPFFQCSLHGVDVGGGFVELTRDLPGLAQRVAHTAARLAIPRELGPYDTLYWPCLGPAVYRIPPPSPGDLAAAITEAAVESTWYHPHRHGTVTAVVEAPMWGVTAVEDAGPPPDRAGVLRTVSHALRHDVRLLELLLARVRPQVLAAPDAARLLAPVEDYLLVCPGLADAWDPDVPDGVRPLPPLSAAHLAALRIAGRRLALRTAGLLHQLVTRAGVGPAWVLPGLDRLIDEWCADYRDGCGARWVPVARQVEYQSRVVLDAFELAGRYAPASRSGEPGWGSQAAVPMHRE
;
A
#
# COMPACT_ATOMS: atom_id res chain seq x y z
N MET A 1 -21.32 4.17 32.97
CA MET A 1 -20.45 3.75 31.85
C MET A 1 -19.64 4.95 31.40
N TRP A 2 -18.39 5.07 31.85
CA TRP A 2 -17.50 6.11 31.37
C TRP A 2 -17.00 5.70 29.99
N ARG A 3 -17.62 6.20 28.93
CA ARG A 3 -17.08 6.11 27.56
C ARG A 3 -15.86 7.02 27.49
N CYS A 4 -14.72 6.53 27.94
CA CYS A 4 -13.44 7.20 27.74
C CYS A 4 -12.97 6.88 26.32
N ALA A 5 -13.64 7.45 25.32
CA ALA A 5 -13.12 7.47 23.97
C ALA A 5 -11.84 8.31 24.00
N LEU A 6 -10.70 7.73 23.61
CA LEU A 6 -9.53 8.54 23.35
C LEU A 6 -9.93 9.62 22.32
N PRO A 7 -9.43 10.86 22.47
CA PRO A 7 -9.71 11.89 21.49
C PRO A 7 -9.29 11.40 20.09
N PRO A 8 -10.04 11.74 19.03
CA PRO A 8 -9.74 11.29 17.69
C PRO A 8 -8.29 11.61 17.33
N LEU A 9 -7.62 10.67 16.67
CA LEU A 9 -6.27 10.90 16.16
C LEU A 9 -6.33 11.92 15.03
N LEU A 10 -5.99 13.17 15.37
CA LEU A 10 -5.96 14.29 14.42
C LEU A 10 -4.65 14.36 13.62
N ARG A 11 -3.66 13.53 14.00
CA ARG A 11 -2.35 13.42 13.37
C ARG A 11 -1.90 11.96 13.31
N TYR A 12 -0.95 11.67 12.43
CA TYR A 12 -0.31 10.37 12.42
C TYR A 12 0.58 10.19 13.66
N PRO A 13 0.50 9.04 14.35
CA PRO A 13 1.40 8.72 15.46
C PRO A 13 2.81 8.39 14.96
N THR A 14 3.82 8.75 15.74
CA THR A 14 5.20 8.25 15.55
C THR A 14 5.31 6.78 15.96
N VAL A 15 6.44 6.13 15.66
CA VAL A 15 6.70 4.73 16.08
C VAL A 15 6.59 4.58 17.60
N ASP A 16 7.14 5.53 18.35
CA ASP A 16 7.11 5.49 19.81
C ASP A 16 5.72 5.79 20.37
N GLU A 17 4.99 6.72 19.75
CA GLU A 17 3.60 7.01 20.13
C GLU A 17 2.66 5.83 19.92
N LEU A 18 2.89 5.00 18.88
CA LEU A 18 2.14 3.77 18.65
C LEU A 18 2.28 2.80 19.83
N GLY A 19 3.53 2.53 20.25
CA GLY A 19 3.81 1.64 21.38
C GLY A 19 3.24 2.16 22.69
N VAL A 20 3.41 3.46 22.99
CA VAL A 20 2.87 4.10 24.20
C VAL A 20 1.34 4.01 24.25
N ARG A 21 0.65 4.28 23.14
CA ARG A 21 -0.83 4.22 23.08
C ARG A 21 -1.35 2.80 23.22
N ALA A 22 -0.70 1.82 22.59
CA ALA A 22 -1.07 0.41 22.73
C ALA A 22 -0.87 -0.09 24.18
N ALA A 23 0.26 0.25 24.81
CA ALA A 23 0.51 -0.09 26.21
C ALA A 23 -0.54 0.55 27.15
N ALA A 24 -0.95 1.79 26.88
CA ALA A 24 -2.01 2.44 27.64
C ALA A 24 -3.39 1.77 27.45
N LEU A 25 -3.69 1.22 26.27
CA LEU A 25 -4.90 0.42 26.05
C LEU A 25 -4.87 -0.87 26.89
N VAL A 26 -3.73 -1.59 26.90
CA VAL A 26 -3.55 -2.80 27.71
C VAL A 26 -3.68 -2.49 29.20
N ALA A 27 -3.05 -1.42 29.69
CA ALA A 27 -3.13 -1.04 31.10
C ALA A 27 -4.56 -0.74 31.57
N ARG A 28 -5.43 -0.24 30.67
CA ARG A 28 -6.84 0.03 30.97
C ARG A 28 -7.74 -1.21 30.84
N HIS A 29 -7.33 -2.19 30.04
CA HIS A 29 -8.10 -3.40 29.75
C HIS A 29 -7.23 -4.66 29.87
N PRO A 30 -6.60 -4.91 31.04
CA PRO A 30 -5.60 -5.97 31.19
C PRO A 30 -6.16 -7.38 31.02
N GLU A 31 -7.46 -7.55 31.22
CA GLU A 31 -8.14 -8.83 31.00
C GLU A 31 -8.36 -9.09 29.51
N GLU A 32 -8.67 -8.05 28.71
CA GLU A 32 -9.11 -8.18 27.30
C GLU A 32 -8.03 -7.87 26.26
N ALA A 33 -6.95 -7.21 26.64
CA ALA A 33 -5.90 -6.77 25.72
C ALA A 33 -4.50 -7.17 26.19
N ARG A 34 -3.64 -7.51 25.22
CA ARG A 34 -2.27 -7.98 25.48
C ARG A 34 -1.33 -7.34 24.45
N LEU A 35 -0.14 -6.94 24.88
CA LEU A 35 0.90 -6.41 24.00
C LEU A 35 2.12 -7.33 24.07
N ARG A 36 2.57 -7.85 22.93
CA ARG A 36 3.79 -8.67 22.86
C ARG A 36 4.72 -8.20 21.74
N ARG A 37 6.02 -8.40 21.93
CA ARG A 37 7.01 -8.23 20.87
C ARG A 37 7.01 -9.49 20.00
N VAL A 38 6.88 -9.33 18.69
CA VAL A 38 6.84 -10.45 17.72
C VAL A 38 8.09 -10.53 16.86
N GLY A 39 8.92 -9.50 16.88
CA GLY A 39 10.17 -9.45 16.15
C GLY A 39 10.91 -8.15 16.44
N THR A 40 11.96 -7.93 15.67
CA THR A 40 12.78 -6.73 15.73
C THR A 40 13.16 -6.35 14.29
N SER A 41 13.09 -5.08 13.95
CA SER A 41 13.52 -4.56 12.65
C SER A 41 15.03 -4.65 12.46
N ARG A 42 15.50 -4.38 11.24
CA ARG A 42 16.92 -4.35 10.88
C ARG A 42 17.73 -3.36 11.73
N ALA A 43 17.16 -2.23 12.13
CA ALA A 43 17.80 -1.24 12.99
C ALA A 43 17.57 -1.48 14.49
N GLY A 44 16.99 -2.61 14.89
CA GLY A 44 16.81 -2.96 16.29
C GLY A 44 15.49 -2.46 16.91
N THR A 45 14.56 -1.92 16.12
CA THR A 45 13.28 -1.42 16.62
C THR A 45 12.32 -2.58 16.88
N PRO A 46 11.69 -2.70 18.07
CA PRO A 46 10.74 -3.77 18.35
C PRO A 46 9.49 -3.72 17.45
N LEU A 47 9.05 -4.88 16.97
CA LEU A 47 7.77 -5.07 16.29
C LEU A 47 6.73 -5.50 17.33
N TRP A 48 5.71 -4.67 17.53
CA TRP A 48 4.70 -4.86 18.58
C TRP A 48 3.38 -5.36 18.01
N LEU A 49 2.83 -6.41 18.61
CA LEU A 49 1.49 -6.94 18.34
C LEU A 49 0.57 -6.65 19.52
N LEU A 50 -0.49 -5.89 19.26
CA LEU A 50 -1.59 -5.67 20.19
C LEU A 50 -2.72 -6.67 19.89
N SER A 51 -2.98 -7.58 20.81
CA SER A 51 -4.09 -8.54 20.72
C SER A 51 -5.27 -8.08 21.56
N VAL A 52 -6.50 -8.21 21.05
CA VAL A 52 -7.75 -7.85 21.73
C VAL A 52 -8.79 -8.97 21.58
N GLY A 53 -9.34 -9.43 22.71
CA GLY A 53 -10.31 -10.53 22.78
C GLY A 53 -9.66 -11.90 23.03
N HIS A 54 -10.51 -12.94 23.09
CA HIS A 54 -10.14 -14.32 23.45
C HIS A 54 -10.79 -15.38 22.57
N GLY A 55 -11.38 -14.98 21.44
CA GLY A 55 -12.04 -15.92 20.53
C GLY A 55 -11.04 -16.83 19.81
N SER A 56 -11.52 -18.00 19.38
CA SER A 56 -10.69 -19.01 18.73
C SER A 56 -10.22 -18.58 17.33
N ARG A 57 -11.00 -17.75 16.64
CA ARG A 57 -10.74 -17.33 15.26
C ARG A 57 -9.82 -16.11 15.24
N GLN A 58 -8.67 -16.24 14.57
CA GLN A 58 -7.68 -15.15 14.53
C GLN A 58 -7.95 -14.20 13.36
N ALA A 59 -8.01 -12.90 13.64
CA ALA A 59 -7.96 -11.84 12.65
C ALA A 59 -6.64 -11.09 12.78
N LEU A 60 -5.86 -10.98 11.70
CA LEU A 60 -4.58 -10.29 11.68
C LEU A 60 -4.70 -8.98 10.90
N VAL A 61 -4.32 -7.85 11.51
CA VAL A 61 -4.25 -6.55 10.84
C VAL A 61 -2.82 -6.03 10.90
N VAL A 62 -2.25 -5.69 9.75
CA VAL A 62 -0.86 -5.26 9.58
C VAL A 62 -0.83 -3.78 9.24
N ALA A 63 -0.24 -2.96 10.12
CA ALA A 63 -0.02 -1.55 9.86
C ALA A 63 1.42 -1.25 9.45
N GLY A 64 1.60 -0.15 8.71
CA GLY A 64 2.90 0.34 8.28
C GLY A 64 3.75 -0.66 7.48
N PRO A 65 3.20 -1.40 6.50
CA PRO A 65 4.01 -2.20 5.59
C PRO A 65 4.90 -1.34 4.69
N HIS A 66 4.49 -0.11 4.38
CA HIS A 66 5.29 0.89 3.70
C HIS A 66 5.55 2.11 4.59
N ALA A 67 6.81 2.52 4.64
CA ALA A 67 7.31 3.66 5.43
C ALA A 67 6.53 4.96 5.26
N ASN A 68 6.06 5.25 4.04
CA ASN A 68 5.40 6.50 3.66
C ASN A 68 3.88 6.49 3.91
N GLU A 69 3.31 5.41 4.48
CA GLU A 69 1.86 5.18 4.58
C GLU A 69 1.40 5.10 6.05
N PRO A 70 1.52 6.18 6.84
CA PRO A 70 1.38 6.15 8.30
C PRO A 70 -0.06 6.01 8.81
N VAL A 71 -1.06 6.07 7.92
CA VAL A 71 -2.49 5.96 8.30
C VAL A 71 -2.79 4.65 9.02
N GLY A 72 -2.16 3.55 8.60
CA GLY A 72 -2.40 2.22 9.17
C GLY A 72 -2.13 2.17 10.68
N GLY A 73 -1.09 2.86 11.15
CA GLY A 73 -0.75 2.90 12.58
C GLY A 73 -1.85 3.55 13.42
N ALA A 74 -2.48 4.61 12.91
CA ALA A 74 -3.63 5.22 13.58
C ALA A 74 -4.88 4.33 13.50
N THR A 75 -5.07 3.63 12.38
CA THR A 75 -6.19 2.71 12.16
C THR A 75 -6.17 1.50 13.08
N VAL A 76 -5.01 0.86 13.34
CA VAL A 76 -4.95 -0.27 14.29
C VAL A 76 -5.35 0.14 15.70
N LEU A 77 -4.93 1.31 16.17
CA LEU A 77 -5.37 1.83 17.47
C LEU A 77 -6.89 2.06 17.51
N ARG A 78 -7.45 2.60 16.41
CA ARG A 78 -8.90 2.79 16.26
C ARG A 78 -9.66 1.45 16.25
N LEU A 79 -9.14 0.43 15.60
CA LEU A 79 -9.74 -0.91 15.58
C LEU A 79 -9.68 -1.55 16.97
N ALA A 80 -8.57 -1.43 17.69
CA ALA A 80 -8.44 -1.92 19.07
C ALA A 80 -9.51 -1.30 19.98
N GLU A 81 -9.69 0.02 19.91
CA GLU A 81 -10.74 0.71 20.68
C GLU A 81 -12.15 0.21 20.35
N ARG A 82 -12.45 -0.04 19.07
CA ARG A 82 -13.75 -0.55 18.66
C ARG A 82 -13.98 -1.98 19.14
N ALA A 83 -12.98 -2.85 19.01
CA ALA A 83 -13.05 -4.24 19.48
C ALA A 83 -13.19 -4.32 21.01
N LEU A 84 -12.54 -3.43 21.75
CA LEU A 84 -12.71 -3.31 23.21
C LEU A 84 -14.09 -2.77 23.61
N ALA A 85 -14.68 -1.90 22.80
CA ALA A 85 -15.97 -1.27 23.09
C ALA A 85 -17.19 -2.09 22.65
N ASP A 86 -17.01 -3.05 21.74
CA ASP A 86 -18.08 -3.83 21.13
C ASP A 86 -17.76 -5.34 21.17
N PRO A 87 -18.35 -6.08 22.14
CA PRO A 87 -18.18 -7.52 22.26
C PRO A 87 -18.63 -8.33 21.03
N THR A 88 -19.47 -7.78 20.15
CA THR A 88 -19.86 -8.48 18.91
C THR A 88 -18.70 -8.64 17.94
N LEU A 89 -17.65 -7.82 18.07
CA LEU A 89 -16.42 -7.92 17.27
C LEU A 89 -15.41 -8.92 17.87
N THR A 90 -15.59 -9.34 19.12
CA THR A 90 -14.71 -10.27 19.82
C THR A 90 -15.48 -11.55 20.17
N SER A 91 -16.01 -11.68 21.38
CA SER A 91 -16.69 -12.88 21.86
C SER A 91 -17.92 -13.25 21.01
N GLY A 92 -18.69 -12.27 20.53
CA GLY A 92 -19.84 -12.50 19.66
C GLY A 92 -19.49 -13.03 18.26
N ALA A 93 -18.25 -12.81 17.80
CA ALA A 93 -17.73 -13.33 16.53
C ALA A 93 -16.81 -14.55 16.72
N ASP A 94 -16.60 -14.99 17.97
CA ASP A 94 -15.54 -15.92 18.37
C ASP A 94 -14.17 -15.51 17.81
N ALA A 95 -13.86 -14.20 17.87
CA ALA A 95 -12.67 -13.64 17.25
C ALA A 95 -11.67 -13.04 18.25
N THR A 96 -10.39 -13.17 17.92
CA THR A 96 -9.28 -12.41 18.52
C THR A 96 -8.65 -11.53 17.45
N TRP A 97 -8.59 -10.23 17.70
CA TRP A 97 -7.94 -9.26 16.83
C TRP A 97 -6.46 -9.19 17.19
N ASN A 98 -5.57 -9.37 16.21
CA ASN A 98 -4.12 -9.28 16.35
C ASN A 98 -3.62 -8.14 15.45
N LEU A 99 -3.16 -7.06 16.07
CA LEU A 99 -2.90 -5.78 15.41
C LEU A 99 -1.39 -5.48 15.46
N LEU A 100 -0.69 -5.73 14.36
CA LEU A 100 0.74 -5.41 14.23
C LEU A 100 0.87 -3.90 14.01
N LEU A 101 1.47 -3.21 14.97
CA LEU A 101 1.40 -1.74 15.04
C LEU A 101 2.18 -1.03 13.93
N CYS A 102 3.29 -1.59 13.49
CA CYS A 102 4.13 -1.09 12.40
C CYS A 102 5.07 -2.20 11.94
N LEU A 103 5.00 -2.57 10.66
CA LEU A 103 5.86 -3.61 10.07
C LEU A 103 7.23 -3.05 9.65
N ASP A 104 7.29 -1.83 9.10
CA ASP A 104 8.54 -1.11 8.78
C ASP A 104 8.76 0.12 9.69
N PRO A 105 9.07 -0.09 10.98
CA PRO A 105 9.30 1.04 11.89
C PRO A 105 10.56 1.84 11.52
N ASP A 106 11.55 1.23 10.90
CA ASP A 106 12.80 1.90 10.53
C ASP A 106 12.57 2.91 9.40
N GLY A 107 11.77 2.53 8.40
CA GLY A 107 11.32 3.43 7.36
C GLY A 107 10.37 4.51 7.89
N LEU A 108 9.43 4.16 8.78
CA LEU A 108 8.50 5.15 9.37
C LEU A 108 9.26 6.23 10.16
N ARG A 109 10.32 5.87 10.92
CA ARG A 109 11.15 6.86 11.64
C ARG A 109 11.75 7.91 10.71
N ARG A 110 12.10 7.54 9.47
CA ARG A 110 12.62 8.49 8.47
C ARG A 110 11.56 9.46 7.95
N ASN A 111 10.27 9.18 8.17
CA ASN A 111 9.13 10.02 7.82
C ASN A 111 8.59 10.88 8.97
N GLU A 112 9.08 10.71 10.21
CA GLU A 112 8.55 11.41 11.39
C GLU A 112 8.58 12.94 11.27
N GLY A 113 9.50 13.49 10.46
CA GLY A 113 9.63 14.93 10.20
C GLY A 113 8.38 15.60 9.60
N TRP A 114 7.45 14.85 8.99
CA TRP A 114 6.22 15.41 8.41
C TRP A 114 4.92 14.95 9.07
N LEU A 115 4.94 13.88 9.88
CA LEU A 115 3.75 13.23 10.46
C LEU A 115 2.83 14.15 11.26
N HIS A 116 3.39 15.20 11.88
CA HIS A 116 2.66 16.15 12.73
C HIS A 116 1.99 17.32 11.98
N GLY A 117 2.13 17.39 10.65
CA GLY A 117 1.63 18.54 9.88
C GLY A 117 2.49 19.81 10.04
N PRO A 118 2.26 20.86 9.23
CA PRO A 118 1.15 21.01 8.28
C PRO A 118 1.22 20.01 7.12
N TYR A 119 0.04 19.55 6.67
CA TYR A 119 -0.13 18.53 5.64
C TYR A 119 -0.25 19.16 4.25
N THR A 120 0.89 19.58 3.71
CA THR A 120 1.01 20.13 2.35
C THR A 120 1.83 19.20 1.48
N LEU A 121 1.49 19.08 0.19
CA LEU A 121 2.23 18.26 -0.78
C LEU A 121 3.74 18.57 -0.77
N GLY A 122 4.11 19.85 -0.81
CA GLY A 122 5.51 20.26 -0.82
C GLY A 122 6.31 19.82 0.41
N ARG A 123 5.71 19.95 1.62
CA ARG A 123 6.35 19.45 2.85
C ARG A 123 6.44 17.92 2.88
N TYR A 124 5.39 17.23 2.42
CA TYR A 124 5.39 15.77 2.32
C TYR A 124 6.52 15.27 1.42
N PHE A 125 6.59 15.73 0.17
CA PHE A 125 7.60 15.24 -0.77
C PHE A 125 9.03 15.63 -0.39
N ARG A 126 9.28 16.80 0.21
CA ARG A 126 10.61 17.16 0.73
C ARG A 126 11.08 16.29 1.91
N ASN A 127 10.14 15.68 2.61
CA ASN A 127 10.38 14.80 3.76
C ASN A 127 10.05 13.33 3.47
N PHE A 128 9.83 12.99 2.19
CA PHE A 128 9.41 11.67 1.77
C PHE A 128 10.55 10.67 1.94
N PHE A 129 10.23 9.52 2.52
CA PHE A 129 11.09 8.35 2.47
C PHE A 129 10.26 7.10 2.21
N ARG A 130 10.71 6.30 1.25
CA ARG A 130 10.29 4.91 1.05
C ARG A 130 11.56 4.12 0.71
N PRO A 131 11.79 2.96 1.35
CA PRO A 131 12.98 2.17 1.06
C PRO A 131 12.92 1.59 -0.36
N GLY A 132 14.09 1.16 -0.87
CA GLY A 132 14.16 0.44 -2.15
C GLY A 132 13.29 -0.82 -2.13
N PHE A 133 12.94 -1.35 -3.30
CA PHE A 133 11.93 -2.42 -3.39
C PHE A 133 12.32 -3.64 -2.55
N LEU A 134 13.58 -4.10 -2.62
CA LEU A 134 14.09 -5.24 -1.85
C LEU A 134 14.13 -5.01 -0.32
N GLU A 135 13.89 -3.77 0.12
CA GLU A 135 13.86 -3.38 1.52
C GLU A 135 12.43 -3.12 2.04
N GLN A 136 11.39 -3.40 1.23
CA GLN A 136 9.97 -3.29 1.59
C GLN A 136 9.46 -4.64 2.15
N PRO A 137 8.99 -4.69 3.42
CA PRO A 137 8.73 -5.97 4.09
C PRO A 137 7.66 -6.89 3.50
N GLU A 138 6.69 -6.37 2.76
CA GLU A 138 5.62 -7.19 2.16
C GLU A 138 5.95 -7.72 0.76
N TRP A 139 7.07 -7.26 0.19
CA TRP A 139 7.52 -7.71 -1.11
C TRP A 139 8.38 -8.97 -0.98
N LEU A 140 7.98 -10.05 -1.65
CA LEU A 140 8.60 -11.37 -1.57
C LEU A 140 8.93 -11.93 -2.96
N PRO A 141 9.70 -11.22 -3.81
CA PRO A 141 9.91 -11.64 -5.21
C PRO A 141 10.54 -13.04 -5.34
N ASP A 142 11.40 -13.43 -4.39
CA ASP A 142 12.06 -14.74 -4.35
C ASP A 142 11.31 -15.77 -3.49
N GLY A 143 10.11 -15.42 -3.04
CA GLY A 143 9.22 -16.24 -2.22
C GLY A 143 9.57 -16.32 -0.73
N ALA A 144 8.65 -16.91 0.04
CA ALA A 144 8.71 -16.92 1.51
C ALA A 144 9.98 -17.59 2.08
N ALA A 145 10.50 -18.63 1.41
CA ALA A 145 11.70 -19.35 1.85
C ALA A 145 12.99 -18.51 1.72
N ALA A 146 13.00 -17.54 0.79
CA ALA A 146 14.14 -16.66 0.55
C ALA A 146 14.02 -15.33 1.32
N ALA A 147 12.99 -15.14 2.15
CA ALA A 147 12.77 -13.92 2.92
C ALA A 147 14.02 -13.51 3.70
N ALA A 148 14.61 -12.36 3.33
CA ALA A 148 15.86 -11.87 3.90
C ALA A 148 15.64 -10.92 5.09
N LEU A 149 14.57 -10.10 5.02
CA LEU A 149 14.30 -9.06 6.01
C LEU A 149 13.73 -9.66 7.30
N PRO A 150 14.23 -9.27 8.49
CA PRO A 150 13.68 -9.73 9.77
C PRO A 150 12.22 -9.28 9.97
N GLU A 151 11.82 -8.13 9.42
CA GLU A 151 10.43 -7.65 9.44
C GLU A 151 9.52 -8.59 8.66
N THR A 152 9.93 -8.98 7.45
CA THR A 152 9.20 -9.95 6.62
C THR A 152 9.09 -11.29 7.32
N ARG A 153 10.20 -11.82 7.87
CA ARG A 153 10.17 -13.10 8.61
C ARG A 153 9.22 -13.05 9.80
N ALA A 154 9.23 -11.96 10.58
CA ALA A 154 8.31 -11.80 11.70
C ALA A 154 6.84 -11.82 11.26
N LEU A 155 6.51 -11.23 10.11
CA LEU A 155 5.16 -11.31 9.56
C LEU A 155 4.80 -12.73 9.08
N LEU A 156 5.70 -13.41 8.37
CA LEU A 156 5.50 -14.78 7.90
C LEU A 156 5.29 -15.75 9.07
N ASP A 157 6.13 -15.64 10.10
CA ASP A 157 6.03 -16.44 11.33
C ASP A 157 4.70 -16.17 12.03
N LEU A 158 4.27 -14.90 12.10
CA LEU A 158 2.99 -14.53 12.71
C LEU A 158 1.79 -15.08 11.93
N GLN A 159 1.86 -15.07 10.60
CA GLN A 159 0.84 -15.65 9.72
C GLN A 159 0.73 -17.17 9.91
N ASP A 160 1.86 -17.86 10.08
CA ASP A 160 1.91 -19.31 10.31
C ASP A 160 1.54 -19.70 11.74
N GLU A 161 1.86 -18.86 12.73
CA GLU A 161 1.46 -18.99 14.13
C GLU A 161 -0.06 -18.83 14.28
N LEU A 162 -0.61 -17.73 13.76
CA LEU A 162 -2.02 -17.37 13.98
C LEU A 162 -2.98 -18.10 13.04
N ARG A 163 -2.53 -18.46 11.83
CA ARG A 163 -3.38 -19.04 10.76
C ARG A 163 -4.72 -18.31 10.64
N PRO A 164 -4.69 -16.99 10.40
CA PRO A 164 -5.87 -16.16 10.52
C PRO A 164 -6.96 -16.57 9.53
N PHE A 165 -8.23 -16.47 9.91
CA PHE A 165 -9.29 -16.62 8.91
C PHE A 165 -9.38 -15.37 8.03
N PHE A 166 -8.98 -14.22 8.57
CA PHE A 166 -8.98 -12.92 7.92
C PHE A 166 -7.66 -12.18 8.20
N GLN A 167 -6.99 -11.74 7.14
CA GLN A 167 -5.88 -10.79 7.21
C GLN A 167 -6.29 -9.48 6.55
N CYS A 168 -5.89 -8.36 7.13
CA CYS A 168 -5.91 -7.06 6.47
C CYS A 168 -4.51 -6.43 6.49
N SER A 169 -3.95 -6.10 5.33
CA SER A 169 -2.81 -5.17 5.25
C SER A 169 -3.32 -3.75 5.04
N LEU A 170 -2.84 -2.81 5.86
CA LEU A 170 -3.29 -1.41 5.86
C LEU A 170 -2.29 -0.54 5.09
N HIS A 171 -2.74 -0.06 3.94
CA HIS A 171 -1.94 0.76 3.04
C HIS A 171 -2.50 2.18 2.90
N GLY A 172 -1.73 3.04 2.26
CA GLY A 172 -2.13 4.40 1.98
C GLY A 172 -1.70 4.85 0.59
N VAL A 173 -2.55 5.67 -0.02
CA VAL A 173 -2.27 6.29 -1.31
C VAL A 173 -1.91 7.75 -1.07
N ASP A 174 -0.77 8.22 -1.60
CA ASP A 174 -0.41 9.64 -1.47
C ASP A 174 -1.50 10.50 -2.12
N VAL A 175 -1.70 10.37 -3.42
CA VAL A 175 -2.69 11.13 -4.20
C VAL A 175 -3.52 10.14 -5.02
N GLY A 176 -4.86 10.25 -4.97
CA GLY A 176 -5.76 9.34 -5.68
C GLY A 176 -7.11 9.16 -4.97
N GLY A 177 -7.59 7.92 -4.92
CA GLY A 177 -8.79 7.51 -4.21
C GLY A 177 -8.56 6.26 -3.34
N GLY A 178 -9.59 5.87 -2.58
CA GLY A 178 -9.58 4.62 -1.82
C GLY A 178 -10.02 3.44 -2.66
N PHE A 179 -9.41 2.28 -2.42
CA PHE A 179 -9.78 1.01 -3.06
C PHE A 179 -9.38 -0.18 -2.17
N VAL A 180 -9.77 -1.38 -2.58
CA VAL A 180 -9.48 -2.62 -1.86
C VAL A 180 -9.00 -3.68 -2.83
N GLU A 181 -8.04 -4.49 -2.41
CA GLU A 181 -7.61 -5.67 -3.14
C GLU A 181 -7.85 -6.91 -2.28
N LEU A 182 -8.23 -8.03 -2.92
CA LEU A 182 -8.61 -9.25 -2.22
C LEU A 182 -7.95 -10.50 -2.84
N THR A 183 -7.45 -11.41 -2.01
CA THR A 183 -7.02 -12.74 -2.47
C THR A 183 -8.19 -13.70 -2.74
N ARG A 184 -9.35 -13.42 -2.13
CA ARG A 184 -10.61 -14.17 -2.31
C ARG A 184 -11.77 -13.20 -2.38
N ASP A 185 -12.75 -13.49 -3.22
CA ASP A 185 -13.92 -12.62 -3.35
C ASP A 185 -14.72 -12.55 -2.03
N LEU A 186 -15.16 -11.34 -1.69
CA LEU A 186 -16.04 -11.04 -0.57
C LEU A 186 -17.29 -10.35 -1.13
N PRO A 187 -18.31 -11.12 -1.58
CA PRO A 187 -19.51 -10.57 -2.17
C PRO A 187 -20.18 -9.54 -1.25
N GLY A 188 -20.49 -8.36 -1.79
CA GLY A 188 -21.07 -7.26 -1.03
C GLY A 188 -20.05 -6.20 -0.56
N LEU A 189 -18.75 -6.47 -0.63
CA LEU A 189 -17.73 -5.53 -0.16
C LEU A 189 -17.73 -4.24 -0.99
N ALA A 190 -17.85 -4.32 -2.32
CA ALA A 190 -17.84 -3.14 -3.19
C ALA A 190 -18.97 -2.14 -2.83
N GLN A 191 -20.16 -2.63 -2.48
CA GLN A 191 -21.28 -1.80 -2.03
C GLN A 191 -20.98 -1.14 -0.67
N ARG A 192 -20.35 -1.86 0.26
CA ARG A 192 -19.96 -1.34 1.57
C ARG A 192 -18.85 -0.29 1.49
N VAL A 193 -17.85 -0.52 0.63
CA VAL A 193 -16.81 0.46 0.29
C VAL A 193 -17.44 1.72 -0.30
N ALA A 194 -18.36 1.57 -1.28
CA ALA A 194 -19.09 2.70 -1.85
C ALA A 194 -19.86 3.51 -0.81
N HIS A 195 -20.58 2.84 0.09
CA HIS A 195 -21.32 3.49 1.16
C HIS A 195 -20.40 4.26 2.12
N THR A 196 -19.30 3.64 2.55
CA THR A 196 -18.33 4.25 3.46
C THR A 196 -17.63 5.44 2.82
N ALA A 197 -17.18 5.30 1.57
CA ALA A 197 -16.49 6.36 0.82
C ALA A 197 -17.40 7.59 0.63
N ALA A 198 -18.65 7.38 0.20
CA ALA A 198 -19.63 8.44 0.03
C ALA A 198 -19.91 9.20 1.33
N ARG A 199 -20.08 8.47 2.45
CA ARG A 199 -20.32 9.07 3.77
C ARG A 199 -19.17 9.93 4.28
N LEU A 200 -17.93 9.63 3.86
CA LEU A 200 -16.73 10.32 4.32
C LEU A 200 -16.19 11.33 3.28
N ALA A 201 -16.87 11.45 2.13
CA ALA A 201 -16.44 12.23 0.97
C ALA A 201 -15.01 11.87 0.54
N ILE A 202 -14.73 10.57 0.45
CA ILE A 202 -13.47 10.03 -0.04
C ILE A 202 -13.71 9.50 -1.46
N PRO A 203 -12.98 10.00 -2.48
CA PRO A 203 -13.06 9.45 -3.82
C PRO A 203 -12.64 7.98 -3.85
N ARG A 204 -13.28 7.18 -4.70
CA ARG A 204 -12.90 5.79 -4.96
C ARG A 204 -12.06 5.69 -6.21
N GLU A 205 -11.02 4.88 -6.20
CA GLU A 205 -10.15 4.74 -7.38
C GLU A 205 -10.66 3.61 -8.31
N LEU A 206 -11.21 4.01 -9.46
CA LEU A 206 -11.75 3.11 -10.49
C LEU A 206 -10.70 2.88 -11.59
N GLY A 207 -9.73 2.04 -11.28
CA GLY A 207 -8.59 1.70 -12.13
C GLY A 207 -7.25 2.19 -11.58
N PRO A 208 -6.89 1.88 -10.31
CA PRO A 208 -5.59 2.24 -9.78
C PRO A 208 -4.50 1.58 -10.61
N TYR A 209 -3.41 2.32 -10.82
CA TYR A 209 -2.25 1.86 -11.58
C TYR A 209 -1.73 0.50 -11.10
N ASP A 210 -1.67 0.29 -9.79
CA ASP A 210 -1.15 -0.93 -9.16
C ASP A 210 -1.99 -2.18 -9.52
N THR A 211 -3.26 -1.99 -9.86
CA THR A 211 -4.21 -3.06 -10.21
C THR A 211 -4.63 -3.03 -11.68
N LEU A 212 -3.92 -2.27 -12.52
CA LEU A 212 -4.32 -1.96 -13.90
C LEU A 212 -4.73 -3.21 -14.69
N TYR A 213 -4.01 -4.32 -14.48
CA TYR A 213 -4.22 -5.57 -15.19
C TYR A 213 -5.00 -6.63 -14.41
N TRP A 214 -5.48 -6.30 -13.22
CA TRP A 214 -6.07 -7.27 -12.31
C TRP A 214 -7.58 -7.43 -12.54
N PRO A 215 -8.16 -8.60 -12.24
CA PRO A 215 -9.60 -8.78 -12.34
C PRO A 215 -10.36 -7.85 -11.39
N CYS A 216 -11.33 -7.10 -11.92
CA CYS A 216 -12.24 -6.29 -11.12
C CYS A 216 -13.33 -7.18 -10.48
N LEU A 217 -13.49 -7.09 -9.17
CA LEU A 217 -14.57 -7.74 -8.40
C LEU A 217 -15.77 -6.82 -8.19
N GLY A 218 -15.56 -5.51 -8.32
CA GLY A 218 -16.55 -4.46 -8.27
C GLY A 218 -15.88 -3.10 -8.28
N PRO A 219 -16.63 -1.99 -8.35
CA PRO A 219 -16.05 -0.65 -8.34
C PRO A 219 -15.11 -0.44 -7.15
N ALA A 220 -13.84 -0.15 -7.44
CA ALA A 220 -12.75 0.00 -6.45
C ALA A 220 -12.46 -1.24 -5.59
N VAL A 221 -12.80 -2.45 -6.07
CA VAL A 221 -12.44 -3.72 -5.45
C VAL A 221 -11.85 -4.67 -6.49
N TYR A 222 -10.60 -5.08 -6.30
CA TYR A 222 -9.83 -5.86 -7.27
C TYR A 222 -9.39 -7.20 -6.68
N ARG A 223 -9.17 -8.20 -7.55
CA ARG A 223 -8.62 -9.49 -7.16
C ARG A 223 -7.10 -9.44 -7.29
N ILE A 224 -6.39 -9.69 -6.21
CA ILE A 224 -4.96 -9.95 -6.25
C ILE A 224 -4.78 -11.27 -7.03
N PRO A 225 -4.01 -11.31 -8.13
CA PRO A 225 -3.75 -12.54 -8.85
C PRO A 225 -2.87 -13.48 -8.01
N PRO A 226 -3.03 -14.82 -8.13
CA PRO A 226 -2.06 -15.74 -7.56
C PRO A 226 -0.65 -15.41 -8.04
N PRO A 227 0.36 -15.52 -7.17
CA PRO A 227 1.71 -15.12 -7.52
C PRO A 227 2.26 -15.97 -8.67
N SER A 228 2.90 -15.31 -9.63
CA SER A 228 3.62 -15.94 -10.73
C SER A 228 5.08 -15.51 -10.69
N PRO A 229 6.06 -16.42 -10.88
CA PRO A 229 7.44 -16.02 -11.08
C PRO A 229 7.57 -15.07 -12.28
N GLY A 230 8.31 -13.98 -12.11
CA GLY A 230 8.57 -12.97 -13.15
C GLY A 230 9.91 -12.29 -12.90
N ASP A 231 10.41 -11.52 -13.88
CA ASP A 231 11.62 -10.73 -13.67
C ASP A 231 11.36 -9.52 -12.74
N LEU A 232 12.44 -8.92 -12.22
CA LEU A 232 12.37 -7.83 -11.25
C LEU A 232 11.60 -6.61 -11.78
N ALA A 233 11.69 -6.31 -13.08
CA ALA A 233 11.00 -5.16 -13.66
C ALA A 233 9.49 -5.42 -13.75
N ALA A 234 9.08 -6.61 -14.19
CA ALA A 234 7.69 -7.06 -14.15
C ALA A 234 7.16 -7.13 -12.70
N ALA A 235 8.00 -7.57 -11.76
CA ALA A 235 7.70 -7.64 -10.33
C ALA A 235 7.40 -6.28 -9.70
N ILE A 236 8.21 -5.27 -10.06
CA ILE A 236 8.05 -3.91 -9.58
C ILE A 236 6.83 -3.23 -10.21
N THR A 237 6.53 -3.52 -11.47
CA THR A 237 5.51 -2.78 -12.23
C THR A 237 4.09 -3.30 -12.02
N GLU A 238 3.91 -4.60 -11.79
CA GLU A 238 2.56 -5.19 -11.68
C GLU A 238 2.14 -5.58 -10.26
N ALA A 239 3.02 -5.41 -9.26
CA ALA A 239 2.84 -5.92 -7.88
C ALA A 239 2.35 -7.40 -7.84
N ALA A 240 2.55 -8.14 -8.95
CA ALA A 240 1.98 -9.46 -9.22
C ALA A 240 2.97 -10.60 -8.88
N VAL A 241 4.10 -10.25 -8.28
CA VAL A 241 5.01 -11.23 -7.68
C VAL A 241 4.52 -11.70 -6.33
N GLU A 242 5.14 -12.77 -5.86
CA GLU A 242 4.91 -13.30 -4.53
C GLU A 242 5.04 -12.19 -3.47
N SER A 243 4.02 -12.11 -2.61
CA SER A 243 3.87 -11.12 -1.55
C SER A 243 3.40 -11.80 -0.28
N THR A 244 3.64 -11.16 0.86
CA THR A 244 3.17 -11.64 2.17
C THR A 244 1.63 -11.73 2.22
N TRP A 245 0.92 -11.06 1.31
CA TRP A 245 -0.54 -11.09 1.23
C TRP A 245 -1.09 -12.47 0.86
N TYR A 246 -0.37 -13.21 0.01
CA TYR A 246 -0.79 -14.54 -0.45
C TYR A 246 -0.25 -15.69 0.42
N HIS A 247 0.81 -15.48 1.21
CA HIS A 247 1.37 -16.51 2.09
C HIS A 247 0.34 -17.24 2.97
N PRO A 248 -0.57 -16.55 3.69
CA PRO A 248 -1.53 -17.22 4.55
C PRO A 248 -2.72 -17.84 3.78
N HIS A 249 -2.81 -17.66 2.45
CA HIS A 249 -3.91 -18.21 1.63
C HIS A 249 -4.05 -19.73 1.77
N ARG A 250 -2.93 -20.44 2.00
CA ARG A 250 -2.87 -21.89 2.26
C ARG A 250 -3.60 -22.33 3.53
N HIS A 251 -3.77 -21.42 4.50
CA HIS A 251 -4.51 -21.66 5.74
C HIS A 251 -6.03 -21.42 5.57
N GLY A 252 -6.49 -21.10 4.36
CA GLY A 252 -7.88 -20.71 4.10
C GLY A 252 -8.15 -19.22 4.31
N THR A 253 -7.13 -18.45 4.68
CA THR A 253 -7.21 -16.99 4.92
C THR A 253 -7.75 -16.25 3.71
N VAL A 254 -8.64 -15.27 3.99
CA VAL A 254 -8.93 -14.16 3.08
C VAL A 254 -8.02 -13.00 3.47
N THR A 255 -7.23 -12.49 2.52
CA THR A 255 -6.44 -11.27 2.73
C THR A 255 -7.10 -10.11 2.00
N ALA A 256 -7.29 -8.99 2.70
CA ALA A 256 -7.66 -7.71 2.12
C ALA A 256 -6.50 -6.71 2.24
N VAL A 257 -6.22 -5.97 1.18
CA VAL A 257 -5.35 -4.79 1.19
C VAL A 257 -6.28 -3.58 1.10
N VAL A 258 -6.23 -2.68 2.09
CA VAL A 258 -7.15 -1.53 2.15
C VAL A 258 -6.38 -0.23 2.02
N GLU A 259 -6.65 0.46 0.92
CA GLU A 259 -5.96 1.67 0.50
C GLU A 259 -6.75 2.92 0.89
N ALA A 260 -6.12 3.80 1.68
CA ALA A 260 -6.72 5.06 2.14
C ALA A 260 -5.96 6.28 1.57
N PRO A 261 -6.61 7.22 0.87
CA PRO A 261 -5.91 8.33 0.23
C PRO A 261 -5.60 9.45 1.23
N MET A 262 -4.39 10.02 1.13
CA MET A 262 -4.01 11.24 1.85
C MET A 262 -4.55 12.49 1.16
N TRP A 263 -4.40 12.56 -0.16
CA TRP A 263 -4.98 13.59 -1.01
C TRP A 263 -5.98 12.96 -1.99
N GLY A 264 -7.26 13.28 -1.82
CA GLY A 264 -8.34 12.81 -2.68
C GLY A 264 -8.38 13.55 -4.02
N VAL A 265 -8.59 12.81 -5.11
CA VAL A 265 -8.84 13.33 -6.46
C VAL A 265 -10.15 12.76 -6.99
N THR A 266 -11.12 13.60 -7.36
CA THR A 266 -12.45 13.12 -7.80
C THR A 266 -12.45 12.50 -9.19
N ALA A 267 -11.50 12.88 -10.05
CA ALA A 267 -11.41 12.37 -11.43
C ALA A 267 -11.17 10.85 -11.49
N VAL A 268 -10.65 10.24 -10.41
CA VAL A 268 -10.44 8.78 -10.33
C VAL A 268 -11.74 7.99 -10.12
N GLU A 269 -12.89 8.67 -9.98
CA GLU A 269 -14.22 8.05 -9.93
C GLU A 269 -14.96 8.05 -11.27
N ASP A 270 -14.38 8.64 -12.32
CA ASP A 270 -15.04 8.74 -13.62
C ASP A 270 -14.93 7.43 -14.43
N ALA A 271 -15.98 6.61 -14.35
CA ALA A 271 -16.09 5.37 -15.12
C ALA A 271 -16.45 5.59 -16.60
N GLY A 272 -16.63 6.84 -17.04
CA GLY A 272 -16.98 7.18 -18.41
C GLY A 272 -15.89 6.85 -19.44
N PRO A 273 -16.24 6.77 -20.72
CA PRO A 273 -15.26 6.62 -21.80
C PRO A 273 -14.38 7.87 -21.87
N PRO A 274 -13.06 7.72 -22.05
CA PRO A 274 -12.17 8.87 -22.12
C PRO A 274 -12.36 9.63 -23.45
N PRO A 275 -12.35 10.98 -23.43
CA PRO A 275 -12.55 11.78 -24.65
C PRO A 275 -11.38 11.68 -25.64
N ASP A 276 -10.14 11.58 -25.15
CA ASP A 276 -8.94 11.38 -25.97
C ASP A 276 -7.94 10.46 -25.25
N ARG A 277 -8.10 9.15 -25.42
CA ARG A 277 -7.22 8.15 -24.81
C ARG A 277 -5.77 8.32 -25.25
N ALA A 278 -5.53 8.44 -26.55
CA ALA A 278 -4.18 8.45 -27.11
C ALA A 278 -3.42 9.74 -26.79
N GLY A 279 -4.09 10.90 -26.79
CA GLY A 279 -3.48 12.17 -26.38
C GLY A 279 -3.09 12.20 -24.90
N VAL A 280 -3.94 11.67 -24.01
CA VAL A 280 -3.61 11.61 -22.58
C VAL A 280 -2.43 10.67 -22.33
N LEU A 281 -2.45 9.48 -22.93
CA LEU A 281 -1.34 8.52 -22.78
C LEU A 281 0.00 9.08 -23.26
N ARG A 282 0.04 9.70 -24.45
CA ARG A 282 1.24 10.40 -24.96
C ARG A 282 1.71 11.50 -24.00
N THR A 283 0.79 12.27 -23.44
CA THR A 283 1.13 13.33 -22.49
C THR A 283 1.79 12.76 -21.23
N VAL A 284 1.21 11.69 -20.66
CA VAL A 284 1.73 11.05 -19.45
C VAL A 284 3.08 10.39 -19.71
N SER A 285 3.21 9.62 -20.79
CA SER A 285 4.48 8.95 -21.13
C SER A 285 5.60 9.95 -21.42
N HIS A 286 5.33 11.00 -22.21
CA HIS A 286 6.32 12.02 -22.54
C HIS A 286 6.77 12.80 -21.31
N ALA A 287 5.84 13.16 -20.42
CA ALA A 287 6.16 13.83 -19.16
C ALA A 287 7.04 12.94 -18.28
N LEU A 288 6.67 11.66 -18.09
CA LEU A 288 7.46 10.73 -17.29
C LEU A 288 8.88 10.58 -17.84
N ARG A 289 9.06 10.38 -19.15
CA ARG A 289 10.41 10.29 -19.75
C ARG A 289 11.21 11.57 -19.57
N HIS A 290 10.57 12.73 -19.73
CA HIS A 290 11.23 14.02 -19.54
C HIS A 290 11.73 14.17 -18.10
N ASP A 291 10.84 13.95 -17.14
CA ASP A 291 11.12 14.13 -15.72
C ASP A 291 12.20 13.14 -15.21
N VAL A 292 12.15 11.88 -15.67
CA VAL A 292 13.17 10.87 -15.33
C VAL A 292 14.54 11.27 -15.84
N ARG A 293 14.67 11.69 -17.11
CA ARG A 293 15.95 12.16 -17.67
C ARG A 293 16.50 13.35 -16.88
N LEU A 294 15.63 14.26 -16.45
CA LEU A 294 16.05 15.38 -15.61
C LEU A 294 16.59 14.90 -14.26
N LEU A 295 15.92 13.94 -13.62
CA LEU A 295 16.33 13.35 -12.35
C LEU A 295 17.63 12.53 -12.46
N GLU A 296 17.84 11.81 -13.56
CA GLU A 296 19.11 11.11 -13.87
C GLU A 296 20.28 12.09 -13.95
N LEU A 297 20.09 13.21 -14.67
CA LEU A 297 21.11 14.25 -14.78
C LEU A 297 21.41 14.91 -13.43
N LEU A 298 20.40 15.10 -12.58
CA LEU A 298 20.60 15.60 -11.21
C LEU A 298 21.36 14.59 -10.35
N LEU A 299 20.96 13.32 -10.36
CA LEU A 299 21.65 12.26 -9.64
C LEU A 299 23.11 12.15 -10.06
N ALA A 300 23.41 12.13 -11.37
CA ALA A 300 24.77 12.03 -11.88
C ALA A 300 25.69 13.16 -11.37
N ARG A 301 25.15 14.38 -11.22
CA ARG A 301 25.90 15.54 -10.71
C ARG A 301 26.12 15.51 -9.19
N VAL A 302 25.20 14.91 -8.46
CA VAL A 302 25.20 14.86 -6.99
C VAL A 302 25.97 13.64 -6.47
N ARG A 303 25.85 12.50 -7.15
CA ARG A 303 26.37 11.19 -6.73
C ARG A 303 27.82 11.25 -6.23
N PRO A 304 28.80 11.85 -6.94
CA PRO A 304 30.19 11.85 -6.49
C PRO A 304 30.42 12.50 -5.12
N GLN A 305 29.53 13.41 -4.71
CA GLN A 305 29.69 14.20 -3.49
C GLN A 305 28.95 13.57 -2.30
N VAL A 306 27.88 12.82 -2.56
CA VAL A 306 27.02 12.24 -1.51
C VAL A 306 27.37 10.79 -1.17
N LEU A 307 28.16 10.10 -1.99
CA LEU A 307 28.54 8.69 -1.74
C LEU A 307 29.25 8.47 -0.41
N ALA A 308 29.99 9.46 0.08
CA ALA A 308 30.69 9.39 1.37
C ALA A 308 29.78 9.71 2.58
N ALA A 309 28.54 10.15 2.35
CA ALA A 309 27.63 10.51 3.42
C ALA A 309 27.10 9.25 4.13
N PRO A 310 26.88 9.30 5.47
CA PRO A 310 26.18 8.24 6.18
C PRO A 310 24.83 7.95 5.55
N ASP A 311 24.43 6.68 5.51
CA ASP A 311 23.17 6.20 4.92
C ASP A 311 22.94 6.51 3.43
N ALA A 312 23.96 7.00 2.70
CA ALA A 312 23.81 7.34 1.28
C ALA A 312 23.27 6.16 0.46
N ALA A 313 23.77 4.95 0.70
CA ALA A 313 23.31 3.74 0.02
C ALA A 313 21.81 3.48 0.19
N ARG A 314 21.25 3.69 1.39
CA ARG A 314 19.82 3.47 1.69
C ARG A 314 18.90 4.51 1.04
N LEU A 315 19.41 5.72 0.80
CA LEU A 315 18.67 6.77 0.11
C LEU A 315 18.86 6.71 -1.41
N LEU A 316 20.00 6.20 -1.88
CA LEU A 316 20.30 5.99 -3.29
C LEU A 316 19.53 4.80 -3.87
N ALA A 317 19.44 3.68 -3.15
CA ALA A 317 18.75 2.48 -3.62
C ALA A 317 17.32 2.77 -4.16
N PRO A 318 16.40 3.41 -3.41
CA PRO A 318 15.06 3.70 -3.94
C PRO A 318 15.07 4.73 -5.09
N VAL A 319 16.06 5.63 -5.16
CA VAL A 319 16.21 6.55 -6.31
C VAL A 319 16.59 5.75 -7.56
N GLU A 320 17.58 4.88 -7.46
CA GLU A 320 18.03 4.04 -8.56
C GLU A 320 16.94 3.08 -9.03
N ASP A 321 16.19 2.49 -8.11
CA ASP A 321 15.02 1.65 -8.40
C ASP A 321 13.96 2.38 -9.23
N TYR A 322 13.60 3.61 -8.85
CA TYR A 322 12.64 4.40 -9.62
C TYR A 322 13.19 4.77 -11.01
N LEU A 323 14.44 5.23 -11.09
CA LEU A 323 15.06 5.61 -12.36
C LEU A 323 15.22 4.42 -13.31
N LEU A 324 15.42 3.22 -12.78
CA LEU A 324 15.49 1.98 -13.55
C LEU A 324 14.14 1.64 -14.22
N VAL A 325 13.03 1.82 -13.52
CA VAL A 325 11.71 1.30 -13.94
C VAL A 325 10.91 2.30 -14.76
N CYS A 326 11.03 3.59 -14.45
CA CYS A 326 10.19 4.62 -15.08
C CYS A 326 10.28 4.69 -16.62
N PRO A 327 11.45 4.51 -17.27
CA PRO A 327 11.53 4.50 -18.73
C PRO A 327 10.67 3.39 -19.36
N GLY A 328 10.74 2.17 -18.84
CA GLY A 328 9.94 1.04 -19.32
C GLY A 328 8.44 1.26 -19.11
N LEU A 329 8.05 1.89 -18.01
CA LEU A 329 6.65 2.29 -17.78
C LEU A 329 6.17 3.34 -18.76
N ALA A 330 6.99 4.36 -19.04
CA ALA A 330 6.64 5.38 -20.00
C ALA A 330 6.45 4.78 -21.41
N ASP A 331 7.30 3.83 -21.79
CA ASP A 331 7.17 3.10 -23.05
C ASP A 331 5.92 2.21 -23.09
N ALA A 332 5.60 1.52 -21.99
CA ALA A 332 4.40 0.69 -21.88
C ALA A 332 3.10 1.51 -21.97
N TRP A 333 3.12 2.80 -21.64
CA TRP A 333 1.96 3.68 -21.72
C TRP A 333 1.85 4.44 -23.04
N ASP A 334 2.91 4.50 -23.83
CA ASP A 334 2.96 5.35 -25.02
C ASP A 334 2.34 4.65 -26.24
N PRO A 335 1.24 5.18 -26.83
CA PRO A 335 0.63 4.58 -28.01
C PRO A 335 1.50 4.69 -29.28
N ASP A 336 2.54 5.54 -29.29
CA ASP A 336 3.45 5.70 -30.42
C ASP A 336 4.64 4.72 -30.36
N VAL A 337 4.81 4.00 -29.25
CA VAL A 337 5.79 2.92 -29.11
C VAL A 337 5.15 1.63 -29.63
N PRO A 338 5.76 0.93 -30.62
CA PRO A 338 5.24 -0.35 -31.11
C PRO A 338 5.04 -1.33 -29.96
N ASP A 339 3.88 -2.01 -29.93
CA ASP A 339 3.39 -2.84 -28.83
C ASP A 339 4.53 -3.47 -28.00
N GLY A 340 4.78 -2.89 -26.81
CA GLY A 340 5.58 -3.53 -25.78
C GLY A 340 4.93 -4.83 -25.33
N VAL A 341 5.64 -5.59 -24.49
CA VAL A 341 5.38 -6.99 -24.09
C VAL A 341 3.92 -7.33 -23.71
N ARG A 342 3.08 -6.34 -23.33
CA ARG A 342 1.66 -6.51 -23.02
C ARG A 342 0.81 -5.27 -23.40
N PRO A 343 -0.31 -5.43 -24.11
CA PRO A 343 -1.20 -4.32 -24.44
C PRO A 343 -1.96 -3.80 -23.20
N LEU A 344 -2.17 -2.48 -23.13
CA LEU A 344 -3.00 -1.86 -22.11
C LEU A 344 -4.45 -2.39 -22.16
N PRO A 345 -5.11 -2.60 -21.00
CA PRO A 345 -6.51 -3.00 -20.97
C PRO A 345 -7.41 -1.85 -21.45
N PRO A 346 -8.71 -2.10 -21.67
CA PRO A 346 -9.67 -1.02 -21.90
C PRO A 346 -9.62 0.02 -20.77
N LEU A 347 -9.38 1.28 -21.11
CA LEU A 347 -9.20 2.37 -20.14
C LEU A 347 -10.43 3.28 -20.09
N SER A 348 -10.94 3.56 -18.89
CA SER A 348 -11.89 4.65 -18.63
C SER A 348 -11.17 5.98 -18.37
N ALA A 349 -11.93 7.07 -18.20
CA ALA A 349 -11.39 8.35 -17.74
C ALA A 349 -10.65 8.23 -16.39
N ALA A 350 -11.18 7.45 -15.46
CA ALA A 350 -10.56 7.17 -14.16
C ALA A 350 -9.19 6.48 -14.28
N HIS A 351 -9.04 5.51 -15.18
CA HIS A 351 -7.75 4.86 -15.44
C HIS A 351 -6.71 5.88 -15.94
N LEU A 352 -7.10 6.76 -16.87
CA LEU A 352 -6.20 7.79 -17.38
C LEU A 352 -5.82 8.83 -16.32
N ALA A 353 -6.75 9.18 -15.43
CA ALA A 353 -6.47 10.03 -14.28
C ALA A 353 -5.47 9.36 -13.31
N ALA A 354 -5.67 8.07 -13.00
CA ALA A 354 -4.78 7.28 -12.15
C ALA A 354 -3.37 7.16 -12.75
N LEU A 355 -3.24 6.91 -14.06
CA LEU A 355 -1.94 6.85 -14.75
C LEU A 355 -1.21 8.20 -14.72
N ARG A 356 -1.91 9.31 -14.95
CA ARG A 356 -1.33 10.65 -14.81
C ARG A 356 -0.80 10.88 -13.40
N ILE A 357 -1.60 10.50 -12.40
CA ILE A 357 -1.20 10.62 -11.00
C ILE A 357 0.02 9.73 -10.71
N ALA A 358 0.04 8.49 -11.17
CA ALA A 358 1.14 7.56 -10.98
C ALA A 358 2.46 8.06 -11.60
N GLY A 359 2.44 8.55 -12.85
CA GLY A 359 3.63 9.12 -13.49
C GLY A 359 4.22 10.29 -12.70
N ARG A 360 3.37 11.22 -12.25
CA ARG A 360 3.78 12.36 -11.41
C ARG A 360 4.28 11.90 -10.03
N ARG A 361 3.70 10.84 -9.45
CA ARG A 361 4.08 10.24 -8.16
C ARG A 361 5.50 9.72 -8.20
N LEU A 362 5.86 8.99 -9.25
CA LEU A 362 7.20 8.42 -9.44
C LEU A 362 8.26 9.54 -9.49
N ALA A 363 8.03 10.59 -10.26
CA ALA A 363 8.92 11.75 -10.34
C ALA A 363 9.07 12.48 -9.00
N LEU A 364 7.96 12.77 -8.32
CA LEU A 364 7.97 13.50 -7.03
C LEU A 364 8.62 12.70 -5.89
N ARG A 365 8.34 11.39 -5.81
CA ARG A 365 8.99 10.49 -4.83
C ARG A 365 10.50 10.46 -5.04
N THR A 366 10.94 10.35 -6.30
CA THR A 366 12.37 10.37 -6.67
C THR A 366 13.03 11.70 -6.32
N ALA A 367 12.40 12.83 -6.66
CA ALA A 367 12.91 14.16 -6.28
C ALA A 367 12.96 14.36 -4.77
N GLY A 368 11.97 13.87 -4.03
CA GLY A 368 11.93 13.91 -2.57
C GLY A 368 13.07 13.13 -1.92
N LEU A 369 13.36 11.92 -2.42
CA LEU A 369 14.49 11.11 -1.98
C LEU A 369 15.83 11.78 -2.29
N LEU A 370 15.99 12.34 -3.50
CA LEU A 370 17.19 13.12 -3.87
C LEU A 370 17.35 14.35 -2.97
N HIS A 371 16.26 15.05 -2.68
CA HIS A 371 16.26 16.19 -1.76
C HIS A 371 16.75 15.75 -0.37
N GLN A 372 16.17 14.68 0.19
CA GLN A 372 16.61 14.09 1.47
C GLN A 372 18.08 13.68 1.47
N LEU A 373 18.55 13.06 0.38
CA LEU A 373 19.95 12.66 0.21
C LEU A 373 20.90 13.86 0.27
N VAL A 374 20.63 14.92 -0.49
CA VAL A 374 21.47 16.13 -0.52
C VAL A 374 21.39 16.88 0.81
N THR A 375 20.20 17.02 1.40
CA THR A 375 20.03 17.68 2.70
C THR A 375 20.84 16.97 3.79
N ARG A 376 20.79 15.62 3.84
CA ARG A 376 21.53 14.85 4.86
C ARG A 376 23.02 14.81 4.63
N ALA A 377 23.46 14.76 3.37
CA ALA A 377 24.88 14.79 3.06
C ALA A 377 25.54 16.10 3.53
N GLY A 378 24.79 17.22 3.54
CA GLY A 378 25.31 18.53 3.91
C GLY A 378 26.39 19.06 2.95
N VAL A 379 26.63 18.35 1.85
CA VAL A 379 27.61 18.65 0.80
C VAL A 379 26.92 18.45 -0.55
N GLY A 380 27.26 19.31 -1.52
CA GLY A 380 26.57 19.34 -2.80
C GLY A 380 26.78 20.68 -3.52
N PRO A 381 26.56 20.75 -4.84
CA PRO A 381 26.51 22.04 -5.52
C PRO A 381 25.38 22.90 -4.95
N ALA A 382 25.65 24.16 -4.62
CA ALA A 382 24.71 25.07 -3.95
C ALA A 382 23.38 25.27 -4.71
N TRP A 383 23.35 24.98 -6.02
CA TRP A 383 22.16 25.12 -6.86
C TRP A 383 21.22 23.90 -6.83
N VAL A 384 21.66 22.74 -6.32
CA VAL A 384 20.89 21.48 -6.43
C VAL A 384 19.62 21.52 -5.59
N LEU A 385 19.71 21.89 -4.30
CA LEU A 385 18.53 21.98 -3.43
C LEU A 385 17.51 23.01 -3.94
N PRO A 386 17.89 24.26 -4.30
CA PRO A 386 16.98 25.19 -4.96
C PRO A 386 16.40 24.69 -6.29
N GLY A 387 17.15 23.87 -7.03
CA GLY A 387 16.68 23.20 -8.24
C GLY A 387 15.58 22.18 -7.96
N LEU A 388 15.83 21.28 -7.00
CA LEU A 388 14.88 20.27 -6.55
C LEU A 388 13.63 20.92 -5.92
N ASP A 389 13.79 21.98 -5.13
CA ASP A 389 12.67 22.73 -4.56
C ASP A 389 11.72 23.25 -5.64
N ARG A 390 12.26 23.87 -6.69
CA ARG A 390 11.46 24.37 -7.81
C ARG A 390 10.70 23.25 -8.53
N LEU A 391 11.37 22.13 -8.81
CA LEU A 391 10.73 20.97 -9.43
C LEU A 391 9.62 20.39 -8.56
N ILE A 392 9.88 20.20 -7.26
CA ILE A 392 8.89 19.71 -6.30
C ILE A 392 7.69 20.67 -6.25
N ASP A 393 7.91 21.98 -6.20
CA ASP A 393 6.83 22.96 -6.13
C ASP A 393 5.98 22.99 -7.41
N GLU A 394 6.61 22.96 -8.58
CA GLU A 394 5.91 22.88 -9.88
C GLU A 394 5.08 21.60 -10.00
N TRP A 395 5.66 20.45 -9.68
CA TRP A 395 5.00 19.17 -9.75
C TRP A 395 3.91 19.00 -8.67
N CYS A 396 4.07 19.60 -7.49
CA CYS A 396 3.01 19.68 -6.48
C CYS A 396 1.86 20.60 -6.94
N ALA A 397 2.15 21.66 -7.69
CA ALA A 397 1.12 22.53 -8.28
C ALA A 397 0.30 21.76 -9.32
N ASP A 398 0.92 20.92 -10.15
CA ASP A 398 0.21 20.02 -11.09
C ASP A 398 -0.79 19.11 -10.36
N TYR A 399 -0.43 18.53 -9.22
CA TYR A 399 -1.41 17.79 -8.41
C TYR A 399 -2.56 18.65 -7.87
N ARG A 400 -2.24 19.81 -7.31
CA ARG A 400 -3.23 20.67 -6.66
C ARG A 400 -4.21 21.28 -7.67
N ASP A 401 -3.68 21.75 -8.80
CA ASP A 401 -4.39 22.58 -9.77
C ASP A 401 -4.80 21.77 -11.01
N GLY A 402 -3.94 20.86 -11.47
CA GLY A 402 -4.19 19.99 -12.63
C GLY A 402 -5.02 18.76 -12.32
N CYS A 403 -4.84 18.14 -11.15
CA CYS A 403 -5.64 17.00 -10.69
C CYS A 403 -6.71 17.38 -9.66
N GLY A 404 -6.67 18.60 -9.12
CA GLY A 404 -7.63 19.01 -8.08
C GLY A 404 -7.43 18.29 -6.74
N ALA A 405 -6.22 17.80 -6.44
CA ALA A 405 -5.95 17.04 -5.22
C ALA A 405 -6.27 17.84 -3.95
N ARG A 406 -6.96 17.21 -2.98
CA ARG A 406 -7.38 17.82 -1.71
C ARG A 406 -7.05 16.95 -0.51
N TRP A 407 -6.48 17.56 0.54
CA TRP A 407 -6.15 16.85 1.76
C TRP A 407 -7.39 16.23 2.41
N VAL A 408 -7.32 14.92 2.68
CA VAL A 408 -8.30 14.20 3.49
C VAL A 408 -7.83 14.25 4.95
N PRO A 409 -8.59 14.80 5.91
CA PRO A 409 -8.16 14.83 7.31
C PRO A 409 -7.82 13.44 7.83
N VAL A 410 -6.75 13.30 8.62
CA VAL A 410 -6.28 12.01 9.17
C VAL A 410 -7.42 11.22 9.82
N ALA A 411 -8.25 11.89 10.63
CA ALA A 411 -9.40 11.25 11.27
C ALA A 411 -10.40 10.64 10.27
N ARG A 412 -10.59 11.22 9.08
CA ARG A 412 -11.46 10.65 8.03
C ARG A 412 -10.78 9.48 7.32
N GLN A 413 -9.47 9.55 7.07
CA GLN A 413 -8.72 8.44 6.49
C GLN A 413 -8.79 7.20 7.41
N VAL A 414 -8.52 7.42 8.70
CA VAL A 414 -8.61 6.38 9.75
C VAL A 414 -10.03 5.81 9.86
N GLU A 415 -11.05 6.66 9.86
CA GLU A 415 -12.45 6.22 9.95
C GLU A 415 -12.88 5.42 8.71
N TYR A 416 -12.42 5.80 7.52
CA TYR A 416 -12.64 5.05 6.28
C TYR A 416 -12.00 3.67 6.35
N GLN A 417 -10.69 3.64 6.61
CA GLN A 417 -9.94 2.38 6.63
C GLN A 417 -10.49 1.44 7.72
N SER A 418 -10.80 1.97 8.90
CA SER A 418 -11.39 1.19 10.00
C SER A 418 -12.75 0.57 9.62
N ARG A 419 -13.62 1.31 8.92
CA ARG A 419 -14.94 0.80 8.49
C ARG A 419 -14.79 -0.29 7.44
N VAL A 420 -13.94 -0.06 6.44
CA VAL A 420 -13.70 -1.05 5.38
C VAL A 420 -13.10 -2.33 5.94
N VAL A 421 -12.17 -2.24 6.91
CA VAL A 421 -11.62 -3.42 7.60
C VAL A 421 -12.70 -4.21 8.32
N LEU A 422 -13.60 -3.55 9.05
CA LEU A 422 -14.69 -4.23 9.77
C LEU A 422 -15.70 -4.85 8.79
N ASP A 423 -16.03 -4.15 7.70
CA ASP A 423 -16.88 -4.68 6.63
C ASP A 423 -16.28 -5.94 5.99
N ALA A 424 -14.98 -5.93 5.70
CA ALA A 424 -14.26 -7.09 5.16
C ALA A 424 -14.17 -8.24 6.19
N PHE A 425 -13.88 -7.94 7.45
CA PHE A 425 -13.85 -8.91 8.55
C PHE A 425 -15.21 -9.61 8.72
N GLU A 426 -16.32 -8.87 8.72
CA GLU A 426 -17.67 -9.44 8.83
C GLU A 426 -17.99 -10.39 7.66
N LEU A 427 -17.63 -9.99 6.44
CA LEU A 427 -17.89 -10.79 5.24
C LEU A 427 -16.99 -12.04 5.21
N ALA A 428 -15.70 -11.91 5.54
CA ALA A 428 -14.79 -13.04 5.70
C ALA A 428 -15.24 -13.97 6.82
N GLY A 429 -15.85 -13.42 7.88
CA GLY A 429 -16.42 -14.16 8.99
C GLY A 429 -17.53 -15.14 8.58
N ARG A 430 -18.29 -14.79 7.53
CA ARG A 430 -19.38 -15.58 6.94
C ARG A 430 -18.93 -16.45 5.77
N TYR A 431 -17.71 -16.24 5.28
CA TYR A 431 -17.15 -17.00 4.18
C TYR A 431 -16.89 -18.44 4.64
N ALA A 432 -17.80 -19.35 4.29
CA ALA A 432 -17.50 -20.77 4.30
C ALA A 432 -16.65 -21.06 3.05
N PRO A 433 -15.43 -21.61 3.17
CA PRO A 433 -14.78 -22.21 2.01
C PRO A 433 -15.78 -23.22 1.47
N ALA A 434 -16.21 -23.08 0.21
CA ALA A 434 -17.05 -24.08 -0.41
C ALA A 434 -16.36 -25.44 -0.19
N SER A 435 -16.98 -26.29 0.61
CA SER A 435 -16.58 -27.68 0.77
C SER A 435 -16.47 -28.22 -0.64
N ARG A 436 -15.26 -28.64 -1.06
CA ARG A 436 -15.09 -29.43 -2.28
C ARG A 436 -15.73 -30.80 -2.05
N SER A 437 -17.06 -30.83 -2.10
CA SER A 437 -17.84 -32.04 -2.29
C SER A 437 -18.21 -32.08 -3.77
N GLY A 438 -17.53 -32.92 -4.53
CA GLY A 438 -17.93 -33.29 -5.89
C GLY A 438 -17.07 -32.68 -6.99
N GLU A 439 -15.85 -33.20 -7.17
CA GLU A 439 -15.38 -33.42 -8.55
C GLU A 439 -16.29 -34.50 -9.16
N PRO A 440 -17.03 -34.22 -10.25
CA PRO A 440 -17.54 -35.28 -11.10
C PRO A 440 -16.35 -35.84 -11.86
N GLY A 441 -16.15 -37.15 -11.74
CA GLY A 441 -14.99 -37.88 -12.22
C GLY A 441 -14.54 -37.52 -13.62
N TRP A 442 -13.22 -37.43 -13.76
CA TRP A 442 -12.54 -37.67 -15.02
C TRP A 442 -12.90 -39.09 -15.47
N GLY A 443 -13.86 -39.18 -16.38
CA GLY A 443 -14.22 -40.41 -17.07
C GLY A 443 -13.04 -40.90 -17.89
N SER A 444 -12.65 -42.13 -17.59
CA SER A 444 -11.96 -43.11 -18.43
C SER A 444 -11.83 -42.79 -19.92
N GLN A 445 -10.58 -42.85 -20.38
CA GLN A 445 -10.09 -43.23 -21.71
C GLN A 445 -11.14 -43.63 -22.76
N ALA A 446 -11.02 -43.02 -23.95
CA ALA A 446 -11.29 -43.70 -25.21
C ALA A 446 -10.15 -43.43 -26.21
N ALA A 447 -9.45 -44.52 -26.49
CA ALA A 447 -8.51 -44.83 -27.56
C ALA A 447 -8.49 -43.92 -28.81
N VAL A 448 -7.26 -43.55 -29.16
CA VAL A 448 -6.80 -43.25 -30.53
C VAL A 448 -7.10 -44.44 -31.46
N PRO A 449 -7.59 -44.22 -32.68
CA PRO A 449 -7.30 -45.10 -33.81
C PRO A 449 -6.17 -44.48 -34.64
N MET A 450 -5.05 -45.19 -34.74
CA MET A 450 -4.04 -44.95 -35.75
C MET A 450 -4.50 -45.44 -37.13
N HIS A 451 -4.01 -44.74 -38.15
CA HIS A 451 -3.74 -45.13 -39.54
C HIS A 451 -4.86 -45.19 -40.58
N ARG A 452 -4.71 -44.34 -41.62
CA ARG A 452 -4.16 -44.59 -42.98
C ARG A 452 -4.50 -43.31 -43.79
N GLU A 453 -3.64 -42.64 -44.57
CA GLU A 453 -2.43 -42.92 -45.34
C GLU A 453 -1.41 -41.79 -45.20
#